data_AF-A0A844FK56-F1
#
_entry.id   AF-A0A844FK56-F1
#
_cell.length_a   1.000
_cell.length_b   1.000
_cell.length_c   1.000
_cell.angle_alpha   90.00
_cell.angle_beta   90.00
_cell.angle_gamma   90.00
#
_symmetry.space_group_name_H-M   'P 1'
#
loop_
_entity.id
_entity.type
_entity.pdbx_description
1 polymer ?
#
loop_
_entity_poly.entity_id
_entity_poly.type
_entity_poly.pdbx_seq_one_letter_code
_entity_poly.pdbx_strand_id
1 'polypeptide(L)'
;MEKSDSVSWDGHKWLFQTYGCGVVICRDKMKLVETFHTNPEYLKDVESTGEEFNFWDMGMELTKPARGMKLWFTLQTVGIDAMRQAIDQGFVIADWIEEEVLKYDSFEIVSKSQMGIINFRFVSDKYTEEELNDINRNLSKRALEKNYVAFLTTTLRGKVVLRFCCNNPLTTREEINKIINDIQKWIKEETNI
;
A
#
# COMPACT_ATOMS: atom_id res chain seq x y z
N MET A 1 7.81 8.62 15.85
CA MET A 1 6.37 8.57 16.20
C MET A 1 6.08 9.23 17.53
N GLU A 2 6.80 8.92 18.62
CA GLU A 2 6.52 9.47 19.96
C GLU A 2 6.38 11.01 20.05
N LYS A 3 7.06 11.75 19.16
CA LYS A 3 6.99 13.22 19.10
C LYS A 3 5.84 13.78 18.25
N SER A 4 5.10 12.95 17.52
CA SER A 4 3.97 13.37 16.69
C SER A 4 2.73 13.71 17.53
N ASP A 5 1.96 14.72 17.11
CA ASP A 5 0.66 15.03 17.74
C ASP A 5 -0.44 14.07 17.30
N SER A 6 -0.32 13.51 16.10
CA SER A 6 -1.19 12.46 15.59
C SER A 6 -0.48 11.55 14.59
N VAL A 7 -1.03 10.36 14.40
CA VAL A 7 -0.63 9.37 13.40
C VAL A 7 -1.89 8.80 12.76
N SER A 8 -1.91 8.72 11.44
CA SER A 8 -2.96 8.03 10.70
C SER A 8 -2.44 6.74 10.07
N TRP A 9 -3.30 5.73 10.00
CA TRP A 9 -3.01 4.46 9.35
C TRP A 9 -4.24 3.90 8.68
N ASP A 10 -4.13 3.62 7.38
CA ASP A 10 -5.10 2.87 6.61
C ASP A 10 -5.02 1.37 6.91
N GLY A 11 -5.90 0.89 7.80
CA GLY A 11 -6.04 -0.55 8.06
C GLY A 11 -6.47 -1.35 6.83
N HIS A 12 -7.15 -0.70 5.87
CA HIS A 12 -7.53 -1.32 4.59
C HIS A 12 -6.36 -1.52 3.61
N LYS A 13 -5.14 -1.12 3.98
CA LYS A 13 -3.92 -1.44 3.24
C LYS A 13 -3.27 -2.68 3.83
N TRP A 14 -2.43 -2.51 4.84
CA TRP A 14 -1.56 -3.58 5.31
C TRP A 14 -2.04 -4.32 6.58
N LEU A 15 -3.21 -3.97 7.09
CA LEU A 15 -3.87 -4.71 8.19
C LEU A 15 -4.99 -5.63 7.67
N PHE A 16 -4.92 -5.99 6.39
CA PHE A 16 -5.78 -6.99 5.74
C PHE A 16 -7.28 -6.70 5.90
N GLN A 17 -7.67 -5.42 5.99
CA GLN A 17 -9.07 -5.02 6.04
C GLN A 17 -9.60 -4.68 4.64
N THR A 18 -10.90 -4.88 4.45
CA THR A 18 -11.60 -4.30 3.30
C THR A 18 -11.83 -2.80 3.49
N TYR A 19 -12.07 -2.07 2.40
CA TYR A 19 -12.47 -0.66 2.46
C TYR A 19 -13.81 -0.47 3.21
N GLY A 20 -14.07 0.65 3.88
CA GLY A 20 -13.11 1.63 4.39
C GLY A 20 -12.67 1.29 5.81
N CYS A 21 -11.36 1.32 6.10
CA CYS A 21 -10.82 1.15 7.45
C CYS A 21 -9.62 2.08 7.63
N GLY A 22 -9.81 3.17 8.36
CA GLY A 22 -8.77 4.11 8.73
C GLY A 22 -8.70 4.23 10.25
N VAL A 23 -7.49 4.44 10.75
CA VAL A 23 -7.20 4.64 12.16
C VAL A 23 -6.51 6.00 12.29
N VAL A 24 -6.94 6.79 13.27
CA VAL A 24 -6.24 8.01 13.66
C VAL A 24 -5.97 7.89 15.16
N ILE A 25 -4.70 8.03 15.53
CA ILE A 25 -4.24 8.06 16.91
C ILE A 25 -3.80 9.50 17.16
N CYS A 26 -4.43 10.17 18.12
CA CYS A 26 -4.06 11.51 18.54
C CYS A 26 -3.47 11.45 19.95
N ARG A 27 -2.36 12.17 20.17
CA ARG A 27 -1.74 12.29 21.50
C ARG A 27 -2.72 12.92 22.50
N ASP A 28 -3.37 13.98 22.06
CA ASP A 28 -4.39 14.68 22.81
C ASP A 28 -5.75 14.46 22.15
N LYS A 29 -6.53 13.54 22.72
CA LYS A 29 -7.87 13.22 22.23
C LYS A 29 -8.85 14.38 22.42
N MET A 30 -8.62 15.29 23.38
CA MET A 30 -9.52 16.40 23.66
C MET A 30 -9.57 17.37 22.49
N LYS A 31 -8.48 17.53 21.75
CA LYS A 31 -8.47 18.32 20.51
C LYS A 31 -9.46 17.82 19.47
N LEU A 32 -9.70 16.50 19.39
CA LEU A 32 -10.72 15.96 18.49
C LEU A 32 -12.12 16.32 19.01
N VAL A 33 -12.36 16.15 20.31
CA VAL A 33 -13.64 16.46 20.95
C VAL A 33 -13.96 17.96 20.80
N GLU A 34 -13.07 18.85 21.20
CA GLU A 34 -13.25 20.30 21.10
C GLU A 34 -13.50 20.78 19.66
N THR A 35 -12.98 20.06 18.66
CA THR A 35 -13.14 20.41 17.24
C THR A 35 -14.44 19.86 16.66
N PHE A 36 -14.80 18.60 16.96
CA PHE A 36 -15.89 17.89 16.28
C PHE A 36 -17.14 17.70 17.13
N HIS A 37 -17.09 18.05 18.42
CA HIS A 37 -18.24 17.92 19.32
C HIS A 37 -19.44 18.70 18.78
N THR A 38 -20.59 18.03 18.77
CA THR A 38 -21.87 18.62 18.43
C THR A 38 -22.91 18.15 19.45
N ASN A 39 -23.72 19.08 19.95
CA ASN A 39 -24.76 18.76 20.94
C ASN A 39 -26.16 19.14 20.39
N PRO A 40 -26.68 18.40 19.40
CA PRO A 40 -28.04 18.61 18.94
C PRO A 40 -29.05 18.16 20.01
N GLU A 41 -30.20 18.83 20.07
CA GLU A 41 -31.18 18.66 21.15
C GLU A 41 -31.72 17.24 21.30
N TYR A 42 -31.78 16.47 20.21
CA TYR A 42 -32.28 15.09 20.19
C TYR A 42 -31.28 14.05 20.72
N LEU A 43 -30.04 14.44 21.01
CA LEU A 43 -29.02 13.53 21.59
C LEU A 43 -28.80 13.75 23.09
N LYS A 44 -29.51 14.69 23.72
CA LYS A 44 -29.35 15.00 25.16
C LYS A 44 -29.57 13.81 26.08
N ASP A 45 -30.46 12.89 25.70
CA ASP A 45 -30.76 11.69 26.50
C ASP A 45 -29.64 10.64 26.48
N VAL A 46 -28.73 10.73 25.51
CA VAL A 46 -27.57 9.83 25.33
C VAL A 46 -26.23 10.58 25.46
N GLU A 47 -26.28 11.81 25.97
CA GLU A 47 -25.10 12.60 26.26
C GLU A 47 -24.30 11.93 27.39
N SER A 48 -22.99 11.85 27.22
CA SER A 48 -22.14 11.30 28.27
C SER A 48 -22.16 12.23 29.47
N THR A 49 -22.42 11.65 30.64
CA THR A 49 -22.49 12.38 31.93
C THR A 49 -21.17 12.30 32.72
N GLY A 50 -20.07 11.82 32.12
CA GLY A 50 -18.78 11.59 32.79
C GLY A 50 -17.54 11.73 31.88
N GLU A 51 -16.43 11.04 32.22
CA GLU A 51 -15.16 11.04 31.45
C GLU A 51 -15.22 10.24 30.13
N GLU A 52 -16.35 9.60 29.85
CA GLU A 52 -16.57 8.84 28.62
C GLU A 52 -16.90 9.83 27.49
N PHE A 53 -16.29 9.66 26.32
CA PHE A 53 -16.61 10.47 25.15
C PHE A 53 -17.33 9.61 24.14
N ASN A 54 -18.34 10.17 23.51
CA ASN A 54 -18.97 9.49 22.41
C ASN A 54 -18.08 9.58 21.17
N PHE A 55 -17.88 8.46 20.48
CA PHE A 55 -16.99 8.45 19.32
C PHE A 55 -17.44 9.38 18.19
N TRP A 56 -18.72 9.77 18.13
CA TRP A 56 -19.19 10.76 17.16
C TRP A 56 -18.66 12.17 17.43
N ASP A 57 -18.32 12.51 18.67
CA ASP A 57 -17.68 13.78 19.01
C ASP A 57 -16.21 13.84 18.58
N MET A 58 -15.65 12.75 18.07
CA MET A 58 -14.24 12.64 17.71
C MET A 58 -14.00 12.66 16.19
N GLY A 59 -15.02 12.99 15.39
CA GLY A 59 -14.90 13.07 13.94
C GLY A 59 -16.15 13.61 13.26
N MET A 60 -16.11 13.70 11.93
CA MET A 60 -17.18 14.33 11.15
C MET A 60 -18.49 13.51 11.07
N GLU A 61 -18.42 12.21 11.30
CA GLU A 61 -19.57 11.31 11.14
C GLU A 61 -20.30 11.12 12.48
N LEU A 62 -21.56 11.57 12.54
CA LEU A 62 -22.49 11.20 13.61
C LEU A 62 -22.83 9.70 13.52
N THR A 63 -23.60 9.32 12.49
CA THR A 63 -23.87 7.92 12.17
C THR A 63 -22.70 7.36 11.37
N LYS A 64 -22.13 6.23 11.81
CA LYS A 64 -21.03 5.56 11.10
C LYS A 64 -21.08 4.03 11.22
N PRO A 65 -20.57 3.30 10.22
CA PRO A 65 -20.39 1.86 10.32
C PRO A 65 -19.46 1.48 11.48
N ALA A 66 -19.63 0.29 12.04
CA ALA A 66 -18.76 -0.28 13.08
C ALA A 66 -17.39 -0.73 12.52
N ARG A 67 -16.62 0.19 11.93
CA ARG A 67 -15.33 -0.10 11.25
C ARG A 67 -14.29 -0.70 12.19
N GLY A 68 -14.32 -0.37 13.48
CA GLY A 68 -13.43 -0.96 14.48
C GLY A 68 -13.68 -2.46 14.69
N MET A 69 -14.92 -2.92 14.53
CA MET A 69 -15.31 -4.30 14.80
C MET A 69 -14.68 -5.28 13.82
N LYS A 70 -14.60 -4.93 12.53
CA LYS A 70 -13.93 -5.80 11.54
C LYS A 70 -12.43 -5.95 11.80
N LEU A 71 -11.75 -4.86 12.17
CA LEU A 71 -10.33 -4.91 12.52
C LEU A 71 -10.13 -5.74 13.79
N TRP A 72 -10.99 -5.54 14.80
CA TRP A 72 -10.97 -6.35 16.01
C TRP A 72 -11.15 -7.84 15.71
N PHE A 73 -12.13 -8.21 14.88
CA PHE A 73 -12.30 -9.61 14.48
C PHE A 73 -11.08 -10.18 13.78
N THR A 74 -10.48 -9.47 12.83
CA THR A 74 -9.23 -9.92 12.19
C THR A 74 -8.11 -10.12 13.19
N LEU A 75 -7.95 -9.21 14.15
CA LEU A 75 -6.95 -9.37 15.23
C LEU A 75 -7.21 -10.62 16.07
N GLN A 76 -8.48 -10.90 16.41
CA GLN A 76 -8.85 -12.05 17.22
C GLN A 76 -8.73 -13.39 16.46
N THR A 77 -9.06 -13.41 15.16
CA THR A 77 -9.11 -14.65 14.37
C THR A 77 -7.79 -15.00 13.71
N VAL A 78 -7.09 -14.01 13.15
CA VAL A 78 -5.78 -14.20 12.51
C VAL A 78 -4.66 -14.21 13.53
N GLY A 79 -4.77 -13.38 14.57
CA GLY A 79 -3.74 -13.20 15.57
C GLY A 79 -2.64 -12.23 15.13
N ILE A 80 -2.05 -11.54 16.10
CA ILE A 80 -1.02 -10.51 15.86
C ILE A 80 0.23 -11.11 15.21
N ASP A 81 0.63 -12.31 15.61
CA ASP A 81 1.86 -12.94 15.09
C ASP A 81 1.74 -13.30 13.61
N ALA A 82 0.61 -13.86 13.18
CA ALA A 82 0.39 -14.18 11.78
C ALA A 82 0.30 -12.92 10.92
N MET A 83 -0.34 -11.85 11.40
CA MET A 83 -0.33 -10.57 10.69
C MET A 83 1.08 -9.97 10.59
N ARG A 84 1.88 -10.05 11.67
CA ARG A 84 3.27 -9.59 11.65
C ARG A 84 4.07 -10.35 10.61
N GLN A 85 3.98 -11.69 10.61
CA GLN A 85 4.63 -12.54 9.61
C GLN A 85 4.19 -12.19 8.18
N ALA A 86 2.91 -11.91 7.96
CA ALA A 86 2.41 -11.51 6.65
C ALA A 86 2.93 -10.13 6.19
N ILE A 87 3.11 -9.19 7.11
CA ILE A 87 3.74 -7.89 6.83
C ILE A 87 5.24 -8.07 6.52
N ASP A 88 5.95 -8.82 7.36
CA ASP A 88 7.38 -9.10 7.19
C ASP A 88 7.64 -9.85 5.86
N GLN A 89 6.76 -10.77 5.49
CA GLN A 89 6.81 -11.45 4.20
C GLN A 89 6.70 -10.47 3.03
N GLY A 90 5.94 -9.38 3.16
CA GLY A 90 5.88 -8.34 2.14
C GLY A 90 7.21 -7.60 1.95
N PHE A 91 7.98 -7.41 3.03
CA PHE A 91 9.36 -6.90 2.94
C PHE A 91 10.24 -7.88 2.16
N VAL A 92 10.21 -9.15 2.56
CA VAL A 92 11.00 -10.23 1.93
C VAL A 92 10.68 -10.35 0.43
N ILE A 93 9.41 -10.24 0.03
CA ILE A 93 9.02 -10.29 -1.40
C ILE A 93 9.59 -9.08 -2.16
N ALA A 94 9.62 -7.88 -1.56
CA ALA A 94 10.21 -6.71 -2.21
C ALA A 94 11.73 -6.89 -2.42
N ASP A 95 12.42 -7.46 -1.43
CA ASP A 95 13.85 -7.79 -1.51
C ASP A 95 14.10 -8.85 -2.59
N TRP A 96 13.24 -9.86 -2.70
CA TRP A 96 13.32 -10.87 -3.75
C TRP A 96 13.21 -10.30 -5.16
N ILE A 97 12.32 -9.32 -5.34
CA ILE A 97 12.20 -8.61 -6.60
C ILE A 97 13.47 -7.79 -6.88
N GLU A 98 14.03 -7.10 -5.88
CA GLU A 98 15.30 -6.37 -6.03
C GLU A 98 16.41 -7.28 -6.51
N GLU A 99 16.63 -8.39 -5.81
CA GLU A 99 17.66 -9.37 -6.13
C GLU A 99 17.49 -9.97 -7.53
N GLU A 100 16.25 -10.22 -7.96
CA GLU A 100 15.98 -10.77 -9.29
C GLU A 100 16.22 -9.73 -10.38
N VAL A 101 15.77 -8.49 -10.17
CA VAL A 101 15.95 -7.39 -11.12
C VAL A 101 17.43 -7.07 -11.31
N LEU A 102 18.24 -7.11 -10.25
CA LEU A 102 19.68 -6.85 -10.30
C LEU A 102 20.48 -7.83 -11.17
N LYS A 103 19.88 -8.96 -11.58
CA LYS A 103 20.52 -9.91 -12.50
C LYS A 103 20.54 -9.44 -13.95
N TYR A 104 19.82 -8.36 -14.29
CA TYR A 104 19.64 -7.89 -15.66
C TYR A 104 20.08 -6.42 -15.81
N ASP A 105 21.07 -6.19 -16.68
CA ASP A 105 21.56 -4.83 -16.99
C ASP A 105 20.53 -3.97 -17.73
N SER A 106 19.46 -4.59 -18.26
CA SER A 106 18.35 -3.91 -18.92
C SER A 106 17.38 -3.24 -17.94
N PHE A 107 17.62 -3.34 -16.62
CA PHE A 107 16.83 -2.68 -15.59
C PHE A 107 17.65 -1.68 -14.77
N GLU A 108 17.00 -0.58 -14.39
CA GLU A 108 17.48 0.35 -13.38
C GLU A 108 16.54 0.33 -12.18
N ILE A 109 17.09 0.18 -10.97
CA ILE A 109 16.35 0.31 -9.72
C ILE A 109 16.36 1.77 -9.30
N VAL A 110 15.20 2.44 -9.45
CA VAL A 110 15.03 3.88 -9.19
C VAL A 110 14.78 4.14 -7.70
N SER A 111 14.09 3.22 -7.02
CA SER A 111 13.98 3.17 -5.57
C SER A 111 14.11 1.72 -5.15
N LYS A 112 15.11 1.46 -4.31
CA LYS A 112 15.35 0.14 -3.70
C LYS A 112 14.12 -0.35 -2.95
N SER A 113 14.11 -1.65 -2.68
CA SER A 113 13.17 -2.26 -1.75
C SER A 113 13.20 -1.49 -0.43
N GLN A 114 12.03 -0.98 -0.05
CA GLN A 114 11.84 -0.35 1.23
C GLN A 114 10.41 -0.60 1.65
N MET A 115 10.25 -1.22 2.82
CA MET A 115 8.99 -1.82 3.21
C MET A 115 8.56 -2.84 2.13
N GLY A 116 7.26 -2.95 1.82
CA GLY A 116 6.75 -3.89 0.81
C GLY A 116 6.68 -3.27 -0.58
N ILE A 117 7.58 -2.36 -0.93
CA ILE A 117 7.53 -1.61 -2.19
C ILE A 117 8.92 -1.56 -2.83
N ILE A 118 8.98 -1.75 -4.14
CA ILE A 118 10.16 -1.53 -4.97
C ILE A 118 9.75 -0.85 -6.28
N ASN A 119 10.62 0.01 -6.80
CA ASN A 119 10.41 0.70 -8.06
C ASN A 119 11.63 0.57 -8.97
N PHE A 120 11.43 -0.07 -10.11
CA PHE A 120 12.46 -0.26 -11.14
C PHE A 120 11.86 -0.02 -12.52
N ARG A 121 12.69 0.07 -13.55
CA ARG A 121 12.24 0.28 -14.92
C ARG A 121 13.18 -0.35 -15.93
N PHE A 122 12.67 -0.63 -17.12
CA PHE A 122 13.51 -0.90 -18.28
C PHE A 122 14.31 0.35 -18.68
N VAL A 123 15.59 0.15 -19.01
CA VAL A 123 16.53 1.15 -19.52
C VAL A 123 17.30 0.61 -20.72
N SER A 124 17.69 1.51 -21.63
CA SER A 124 18.51 1.21 -22.79
C SER A 124 18.99 2.50 -23.43
N ASP A 125 20.26 2.56 -23.84
CA ASP A 125 20.85 3.72 -24.54
C ASP A 125 20.31 3.92 -25.96
N LYS A 126 19.50 2.97 -26.47
CA LYS A 126 18.90 3.03 -27.81
C LYS A 126 17.65 3.91 -27.88
N TYR A 127 17.08 4.29 -26.73
CA TYR A 127 15.81 5.00 -26.65
C TYR A 127 15.99 6.31 -25.88
N THR A 128 15.21 7.31 -26.28
CA THR A 128 15.05 8.55 -25.52
C THR A 128 14.31 8.31 -24.21
N GLU A 129 14.42 9.24 -23.27
CA GLU A 129 13.71 9.16 -21.98
C GLU A 129 12.18 9.09 -22.15
N GLU A 130 11.63 9.77 -23.16
CA GLU A 130 10.20 9.74 -23.49
C GLU A 130 9.77 8.36 -24.01
N GLU A 131 10.54 7.77 -24.92
CA GLU A 131 10.30 6.41 -25.42
C GLU A 131 10.42 5.37 -24.30
N LEU A 132 11.44 5.48 -23.43
CA LEU A 132 11.57 4.61 -22.26
C LEU A 132 10.37 4.75 -21.32
N ASN A 133 9.81 5.96 -21.19
CA ASN A 133 8.63 6.17 -20.36
C ASN A 133 7.40 5.48 -20.95
N ASP A 134 7.23 5.51 -22.27
CA ASP A 134 6.13 4.85 -22.96
C ASP A 134 6.26 3.32 -22.95
N ILE A 135 7.46 2.78 -23.18
CA ILE A 135 7.73 1.34 -23.05
C ILE A 135 7.36 0.86 -21.64
N ASN A 136 7.81 1.56 -20.59
CA ASN A 136 7.49 1.15 -19.21
C ASN A 136 5.99 1.26 -18.90
N ARG A 137 5.26 2.24 -19.47
CA ARG A 137 3.78 2.29 -19.38
C ARG A 137 3.14 1.08 -20.05
N ASN A 138 3.60 0.72 -21.25
CA ASN A 138 3.07 -0.41 -22.02
C ASN A 138 3.31 -1.75 -21.32
N LEU A 139 4.46 -1.95 -20.68
CA LEU A 139 4.74 -3.14 -19.89
C LEU A 139 3.69 -3.36 -18.77
N SER A 140 3.33 -2.30 -18.05
CA SER A 140 2.29 -2.37 -17.01
C SER A 140 0.92 -2.66 -17.61
N LYS A 141 0.55 -2.00 -18.71
CA LYS A 141 -0.72 -2.27 -19.42
C LYS A 141 -0.80 -3.73 -19.87
N ARG A 142 0.28 -4.24 -20.47
CA ARG A 142 0.39 -5.62 -20.95
C ARG A 142 0.28 -6.65 -19.81
N ALA A 143 0.90 -6.37 -18.67
CA ALA A 143 0.81 -7.20 -17.49
C ALA A 143 -0.64 -7.34 -16.98
N LEU A 144 -1.36 -6.20 -16.94
CA LEU A 144 -2.78 -6.14 -16.56
C LEU A 144 -3.68 -6.87 -17.56
N GLU A 145 -3.46 -6.69 -18.86
CA GLU A 145 -4.24 -7.38 -19.92
C GLU A 145 -4.09 -8.90 -19.87
N LYS A 146 -2.90 -9.39 -19.49
CA LYS A 146 -2.67 -10.82 -19.27
C LYS A 146 -3.30 -11.34 -17.98
N ASN A 147 -3.77 -10.45 -17.10
CA ASN A 147 -4.35 -10.75 -15.79
C ASN A 147 -3.49 -11.70 -14.93
N TYR A 148 -2.17 -11.62 -15.14
CA TYR A 148 -1.18 -12.53 -14.54
C TYR A 148 -0.44 -11.89 -13.37
N VAL A 149 -0.15 -10.58 -13.48
CA VAL A 149 0.45 -9.78 -12.42
C VAL A 149 -0.07 -8.35 -12.53
N ALA A 150 -0.33 -7.71 -11.40
CA ALA A 150 -0.77 -6.32 -11.35
C ALA A 150 0.30 -5.44 -10.68
N PHE A 151 1.30 -5.03 -11.46
CA PHE A 151 2.13 -3.88 -11.12
C PHE A 151 1.65 -2.66 -11.91
N LEU A 152 1.56 -1.53 -11.23
CA LEU A 152 1.18 -0.25 -11.84
C LEU A 152 2.42 0.61 -12.03
N THR A 153 2.30 1.65 -12.85
CA THR A 153 3.38 2.63 -12.98
C THR A 153 3.22 3.80 -12.01
N THR A 154 4.34 4.42 -11.66
CA THR A 154 4.37 5.77 -11.08
C THR A 154 5.49 6.57 -11.74
N THR A 155 5.57 7.87 -11.45
CA THR A 155 6.64 8.74 -11.97
C THR A 155 7.53 9.20 -10.82
N LEU A 156 8.81 8.84 -10.88
CA LEU A 156 9.82 9.28 -9.92
C LEU A 156 10.86 10.12 -10.65
N ARG A 157 10.99 11.42 -10.30
CA ARG A 157 11.98 12.33 -10.91
C ARG A 157 11.92 12.35 -12.45
N GLY A 158 10.71 12.34 -13.01
CA GLY A 158 10.49 12.32 -14.47
C GLY A 158 10.59 10.94 -15.14
N LYS A 159 11.00 9.90 -14.40
CA LYS A 159 11.11 8.53 -14.88
C LYS A 159 9.83 7.75 -14.59
N VAL A 160 9.21 7.14 -15.60
CA VAL A 160 8.14 6.15 -15.41
C VAL A 160 8.77 4.85 -14.93
N VAL A 161 8.29 4.36 -13.80
CA VAL A 161 8.79 3.14 -13.15
C VAL A 161 7.67 2.15 -12.91
N LEU A 162 8.00 0.87 -12.99
CA LEU A 162 7.16 -0.23 -12.55
C LEU A 162 7.20 -0.27 -11.03
N ARG A 163 6.04 -0.12 -10.39
CA ARG A 163 5.88 -0.08 -8.94
C ARG A 163 5.19 -1.34 -8.45
N PHE A 164 5.95 -2.17 -7.74
CA PHE A 164 5.42 -3.36 -7.08
C PHE A 164 5.00 -3.03 -5.65
N CYS A 165 3.82 -3.51 -5.25
CA CYS A 165 3.33 -3.48 -3.87
C CYS A 165 3.15 -4.92 -3.39
N CYS A 166 4.06 -5.37 -2.54
CA CYS A 166 4.20 -6.74 -2.09
C CYS A 166 3.27 -7.03 -0.90
N ASN A 167 1.98 -6.75 -1.05
CA ASN A 167 0.99 -6.87 0.02
C ASN A 167 0.37 -8.26 0.12
N ASN A 168 0.54 -9.11 -0.90
CA ASN A 168 0.06 -10.49 -0.88
C ASN A 168 1.15 -11.39 -0.27
N PRO A 169 1.02 -11.85 0.98
CA PRO A 169 2.04 -12.66 1.64
C PRO A 169 2.17 -14.06 1.04
N LEU A 170 1.25 -14.47 0.17
CA LEU A 170 1.27 -15.79 -0.48
C LEU A 170 2.18 -15.82 -1.72
N THR A 171 2.68 -14.68 -2.18
CA THR A 171 3.55 -14.62 -3.36
C THR A 171 4.87 -15.33 -3.11
N THR A 172 5.22 -16.28 -3.99
CA THR A 172 6.43 -17.10 -3.84
C THR A 172 7.61 -16.54 -4.63
N ARG A 173 8.83 -16.97 -4.29
CA ARG A 173 10.04 -16.58 -5.03
C ARG A 173 10.00 -17.07 -6.47
N GLU A 174 9.45 -18.26 -6.72
CA GLU A 174 9.29 -18.82 -8.06
C GLU A 174 8.36 -17.97 -8.92
N GLU A 175 7.26 -17.48 -8.34
CA GLU A 175 6.36 -16.54 -9.03
C GLU A 175 7.06 -15.23 -9.38
N ILE A 176 7.84 -14.66 -8.45
CA ILE A 176 8.65 -13.46 -8.72
C ILE A 176 9.63 -13.70 -9.86
N ASN A 177 10.41 -14.79 -9.81
CA ASN A 177 11.38 -15.12 -10.86
C ASN A 177 10.70 -15.25 -12.21
N LYS A 178 9.53 -15.91 -12.26
CA LYS A 178 8.75 -16.05 -13.49
C LYS A 178 8.24 -14.69 -14.00
N ILE A 179 7.71 -13.84 -13.13
CA ILE A 179 7.23 -12.50 -13.49
C ILE A 179 8.35 -11.65 -14.08
N ILE A 180 9.53 -11.62 -13.47
CA ILE A 180 10.66 -10.81 -13.98
C ILE A 180 11.16 -11.35 -15.33
N ASN A 181 11.22 -12.67 -15.49
CA ASN A 181 11.55 -13.30 -16.78
C ASN A 181 10.50 -12.98 -17.86
N ASP A 182 9.21 -12.97 -17.51
CA ASP A 182 8.14 -12.61 -18.45
C ASP A 182 8.24 -11.14 -18.86
N ILE A 183 8.57 -10.22 -17.93
CA ILE A 183 8.82 -8.81 -18.26
C ILE A 183 10.00 -8.69 -19.23
N GLN A 184 11.10 -9.40 -18.98
CA GLN A 184 12.25 -9.44 -19.90
C GLN A 184 11.84 -9.91 -21.29
N LYS A 185 11.02 -10.97 -21.38
CA LYS A 185 10.51 -11.46 -22.67
C LYS A 185 9.65 -10.41 -23.36
N TRP A 186 8.76 -9.74 -22.63
CA TRP A 186 7.90 -8.70 -23.20
C TRP A 186 8.69 -7.50 -23.70
N ILE A 187 9.75 -7.10 -22.99
CA ILE A 187 10.69 -6.07 -23.44
C ILE A 187 11.27 -6.47 -24.79
N LYS A 188 11.83 -7.67 -24.92
CA LYS A 188 12.43 -8.14 -26.20
C LYS A 188 11.45 -8.09 -27.37
N GLU A 189 10.19 -8.49 -27.12
CA GLU A 189 9.12 -8.45 -28.12
C GLU A 189 8.70 -7.02 -28.51
N GLU A 190 8.80 -6.05 -27.60
CA GLU A 190 8.47 -4.64 -27.85
C GLU A 190 9.65 -3.84 -28.41
N THR A 191 10.89 -4.22 -28.08
CA THR A 191 12.09 -3.44 -28.39
C THR A 191 12.98 -4.02 -29.50
N ASN A 192 12.71 -5.20 -30.06
CA ASN A 192 13.59 -5.89 -31.02
C ASN A 192 15.05 -6.04 -30.52
N ILE A 193 15.24 -6.21 -29.20
CA ILE A 193 16.55 -6.39 -28.53
C ILE A 193 16.65 -7.82 -27.99
#